data_AF-A0A6M3KTA0-F1
#
_entry.id   AF-A0A6M3KTA0-F1
#
_cell.length_a   1.000
_cell.length_b   1.000
_cell.length_c   1.000
_cell.angle_alpha   90.00
_cell.angle_beta   90.00
_cell.angle_gamma   90.00
#
_symmetry.space_group_name_H-M   'P 1'
#
loop_
_entity.id
_entity.type
_entity.pdbx_description
1 polymer ?
#
loop_
_entity_poly.entity_id
_entity_poly.type
_entity_poly.pdbx_seq_one_letter_code
_entity_poly.pdbx_strand_id
1 'polypeptide(L)'
;MDLAKQAANGIDALFFTDEEKSNASLKAVELWIETQKVLRDESSARSITRRYLAVMIMGVNLFEGLAACGIYKFDLEWSKFILEMMQSQAFMVGAVVVFYFGYYGFKQIVGAKK
;
A
#
# COMPACT_ATOMS: atom_id res chain seq x y z
N MET A 1 -9.86 -45.45 41.17
CA MET A 1 -10.54 -45.80 39.91
C MET A 1 -10.83 -44.58 39.02
N ASP A 2 -10.72 -43.33 39.49
CA ASP A 2 -10.98 -42.13 38.66
C ASP A 2 -9.82 -41.70 37.74
N LEU A 3 -8.57 -41.96 38.12
CA LEU A 3 -7.41 -41.53 37.34
C LEU A 3 -7.31 -42.24 35.97
N ALA A 4 -7.75 -43.51 35.91
CA ALA A 4 -7.80 -44.28 34.67
C ALA A 4 -8.91 -43.78 33.73
N LYS A 5 -10.04 -43.29 34.26
CA LYS A 5 -11.11 -42.67 33.46
C LYS A 5 -10.72 -41.28 32.96
N GLN A 6 -10.03 -40.48 33.77
CA GLN A 6 -9.48 -39.19 33.33
C GLN A 6 -8.37 -39.37 32.28
N ALA A 7 -7.51 -40.39 32.42
CA ALA A 7 -6.49 -40.71 31.43
C ALA A 7 -7.11 -41.23 30.13
N ALA A 8 -8.12 -42.10 30.19
CA ALA A 8 -8.83 -42.58 29.00
C ALA A 8 -9.54 -41.43 28.26
N ASN A 9 -10.24 -40.56 28.98
CA ASN A 9 -10.91 -39.39 28.38
C ASN A 9 -9.92 -38.35 27.83
N GLY A 10 -8.72 -38.22 28.44
CA GLY A 10 -7.65 -37.36 27.96
C GLY A 10 -6.94 -37.91 26.71
N ILE A 11 -6.90 -39.23 26.54
CA ILE A 11 -6.42 -39.89 25.33
C ILE A 11 -7.46 -39.79 24.21
N ASP A 12 -8.75 -39.96 24.51
CA ASP A 12 -9.84 -39.74 23.54
C ASP A 12 -9.90 -38.29 23.05
N ALA A 13 -9.67 -37.31 23.93
CA ALA A 13 -9.59 -35.89 23.55
C ALA A 13 -8.33 -35.53 22.72
N LEU A 14 -7.30 -36.39 22.72
CA LEU A 14 -6.10 -36.26 21.88
C LEU A 14 -6.31 -36.90 20.49
N PHE A 15 -7.23 -37.85 20.38
CA PHE A 15 -7.70 -38.40 19.11
C PHE A 15 -8.94 -37.63 18.66
N PHE A 16 -8.74 -36.38 18.24
CA PHE A 16 -9.73 -35.70 17.40
C PHE A 16 -10.16 -36.65 16.29
N THR A 17 -11.45 -36.98 16.27
CA THR A 17 -12.04 -37.77 15.20
C THR A 17 -11.75 -37.08 13.86
N ASP A 18 -11.65 -37.84 12.77
CA ASP A 18 -11.33 -37.26 11.45
C ASP A 18 -12.34 -36.16 11.06
N GLU A 19 -13.58 -36.24 11.57
CA GLU A 19 -14.60 -35.21 11.44
C GLU A 19 -14.29 -33.91 12.21
N GLU A 20 -13.80 -34.01 13.45
CA GLU A 20 -13.40 -32.82 14.22
C GLU A 20 -12.15 -32.16 13.65
N LYS A 21 -11.18 -32.94 13.15
CA LYS A 21 -10.03 -32.42 12.41
C LYS A 21 -10.44 -31.72 11.12
N SER A 22 -11.37 -32.32 10.37
CA SER A 22 -11.94 -31.72 9.17
C SER A 22 -12.63 -30.39 9.50
N ASN A 23 -13.51 -30.35 10.50
CA ASN A 23 -14.19 -29.14 10.94
C ASN A 23 -13.23 -28.06 11.47
N ALA A 24 -12.17 -28.45 12.20
CA ALA A 24 -11.14 -27.52 12.64
C ALA A 24 -10.34 -26.95 11.46
N SER A 25 -10.04 -27.78 10.45
CA SER A 25 -9.37 -27.35 9.23
C SER A 25 -10.23 -26.38 8.41
N LEU A 26 -11.54 -26.63 8.31
CA LEU A 26 -12.49 -25.75 7.65
C LEU A 26 -12.56 -24.39 8.34
N LYS A 27 -12.64 -24.37 9.68
CA LYS A 27 -12.58 -23.13 10.47
C LYS A 27 -11.25 -22.39 10.30
N ALA A 28 -10.13 -23.10 10.25
CA ALA A 28 -8.82 -22.48 10.02
C ALA A 28 -8.72 -21.85 8.61
N VAL A 29 -9.28 -22.51 7.59
CA VAL A 29 -9.36 -21.97 6.24
C VAL A 29 -10.30 -20.78 6.17
N GLU A 30 -11.45 -20.82 6.84
CA GLU A 30 -12.36 -19.67 6.95
C GLU A 30 -11.68 -18.47 7.62
N LEU A 31 -11.01 -18.69 8.75
CA LEU A 31 -10.28 -17.64 9.46
C LEU A 31 -9.15 -17.06 8.59
N TRP A 32 -8.48 -17.91 7.81
CA TRP A 32 -7.45 -17.48 6.86
C TRP A 32 -8.04 -16.62 5.75
N ILE A 33 -9.16 -17.03 5.16
CA ILE A 33 -9.87 -16.27 4.12
C ILE A 33 -10.38 -14.94 4.69
N GLU A 34 -10.91 -14.93 5.91
CA GLU A 34 -11.36 -13.71 6.59
C GLU A 34 -10.20 -12.75 6.86
N THR A 35 -9.08 -13.26 7.34
CA THR A 35 -7.84 -12.48 7.51
C THR A 35 -7.38 -11.88 6.18
N GLN A 36 -7.41 -12.66 5.09
CA GLN A 36 -7.09 -12.13 3.76
C GLN A 36 -8.06 -11.05 3.30
N LYS A 37 -9.37 -11.17 3.59
CA LYS A 37 -10.37 -10.15 3.27
C LYS A 37 -10.10 -8.85 4.04
N VAL A 38 -9.87 -8.93 5.35
CA VAL A 38 -9.57 -7.76 6.19
C VAL A 38 -8.28 -7.07 5.72
N LEU A 39 -7.21 -7.84 5.48
CA LEU A 39 -5.94 -7.31 4.98
C LEU A 39 -6.09 -6.67 3.59
N ARG A 40 -6.88 -7.27 2.70
CA ARG A 40 -7.18 -6.71 1.38
C ARG A 40 -7.91 -5.38 1.51
N ASP A 41 -8.92 -5.30 2.35
CA ASP A 41 -9.74 -4.11 2.51
C ASP A 41 -8.94 -2.98 3.18
N GLU A 42 -8.07 -3.28 4.15
CA GLU A 42 -7.12 -2.33 4.75
C GLU A 42 -6.06 -1.87 3.73
N SER A 43 -5.57 -2.79 2.89
CA SER A 43 -4.66 -2.45 1.79
C SER A 43 -5.33 -1.52 0.77
N SER A 44 -6.66 -1.64 0.57
CA SER A 44 -7.40 -0.86 -0.40
C SER A 44 -7.50 0.62 0.02
N ALA A 45 -7.87 0.89 1.28
CA ALA A 45 -7.93 2.23 1.82
C ALA A 45 -6.54 2.87 1.85
N ARG A 46 -5.53 2.14 2.33
CA ARG A 46 -4.14 2.61 2.36
C ARG A 46 -3.59 2.87 0.96
N SER A 47 -3.94 2.03 -0.01
CA SER A 47 -3.54 2.18 -1.42
C SER A 47 -4.17 3.41 -2.06
N ILE A 48 -5.46 3.64 -1.81
CA ILE A 48 -6.19 4.81 -2.29
C ILE A 48 -5.60 6.09 -1.68
N THR A 49 -5.41 6.14 -0.36
CA THR A 49 -4.82 7.32 0.31
C THR A 49 -3.44 7.64 -0.22
N ARG A 50 -2.58 6.64 -0.47
CA ARG A 50 -1.26 6.86 -1.07
C ARG A 50 -1.33 7.44 -2.49
N ARG A 51 -2.31 7.03 -3.30
CA ARG A 51 -2.54 7.62 -4.63
C ARG A 51 -2.99 9.07 -4.54
N TYR A 52 -3.90 9.39 -3.63
CA TYR A 52 -4.31 10.77 -3.38
C TYR A 52 -3.14 11.64 -2.92
N LEU A 53 -2.32 11.16 -1.98
CA LEU A 53 -1.11 11.87 -1.55
C LEU A 53 -0.14 12.10 -2.71
N ALA A 54 0.10 11.09 -3.56
CA ALA A 54 0.97 11.24 -4.72
C ALA A 54 0.44 12.32 -5.68
N VAL A 55 -0.85 12.32 -5.98
CA VAL A 55 -1.47 13.36 -6.83
C VAL A 55 -1.37 14.76 -6.21
N MET A 56 -1.59 14.89 -4.90
CA MET A 56 -1.45 16.17 -4.21
C MET A 56 -0.01 16.69 -4.22
N ILE A 57 0.98 15.83 -3.97
CA ILE A 57 2.41 16.19 -4.03
C ILE A 57 2.77 16.69 -5.43
N MET A 58 2.34 15.97 -6.48
CA MET A 58 2.55 16.40 -7.85
C MET A 58 1.82 17.70 -8.18
N GLY A 59 0.62 17.90 -7.63
CA GLY A 59 -0.16 19.13 -7.79
C GLY A 59 0.54 20.35 -7.19
N VAL A 60 1.09 20.22 -5.97
CA VAL A 60 1.87 21.28 -5.32
C VAL A 60 3.13 21.58 -6.13
N ASN A 61 3.87 20.57 -6.55
CA ASN A 61 5.09 20.77 -7.35
C ASN A 61 4.78 21.46 -8.70
N LEU A 62 3.68 21.10 -9.37
CA LEU A 62 3.25 21.78 -10.57
C LEU A 62 2.86 23.25 -10.30
N PHE A 63 2.14 23.48 -9.20
CA PHE A 63 1.74 24.83 -8.79
C PHE A 63 2.96 25.73 -8.51
N GLU A 64 3.99 25.23 -7.83
CA GLU A 64 5.25 25.96 -7.61
C GLU A 64 5.89 26.36 -8.94
N GLY A 65 5.94 25.45 -9.92
CA GLY A 65 6.49 25.75 -11.24
C GLY A 65 5.68 26.82 -11.99
N LEU A 66 4.35 26.75 -11.91
CA LEU A 66 3.47 27.76 -12.50
C LEU A 66 3.59 29.11 -11.78
N ALA A 67 3.73 29.11 -10.46
CA ALA A 67 3.94 30.31 -9.66
C ALA A 67 5.29 30.97 -10.01
N ALA A 68 6.36 30.18 -10.16
CA ALA A 68 7.67 30.66 -10.60
C ALA A 68 7.59 31.33 -11.99
N CYS A 69 6.90 30.69 -12.94
CA CYS A 69 6.66 31.25 -14.28
C CYS A 69 5.79 32.51 -14.26
N GLY A 70 4.77 32.55 -13.39
CA GLY A 70 3.86 33.69 -13.27
C GLY A 70 4.54 34.93 -12.68
N ILE A 71 5.39 34.73 -11.67
CA ILE A 71 6.11 35.81 -10.98
C ILE A 71 7.35 36.25 -11.77
N TYR A 72 7.87 35.44 -12.70
CA TYR A 72 9.08 35.72 -13.49
C TYR A 72 9.12 37.13 -14.11
N LYS A 73 7.99 37.65 -14.59
CA LYS A 73 7.92 39.00 -15.19
C LYS A 73 7.89 40.15 -14.19
N PHE A 74 7.54 39.89 -12.94
CA PHE A 74 7.38 40.89 -11.89
C PHE A 74 8.58 40.91 -10.95
N ASP A 75 9.09 39.73 -10.61
CA ASP A 75 10.21 39.58 -9.70
C ASP A 75 11.05 38.35 -10.05
N LEU A 76 12.22 38.61 -10.62
CA LEU A 76 13.14 37.56 -11.07
C LEU A 76 13.80 36.84 -9.88
N GLU A 77 14.05 37.53 -8.76
CA GLU A 77 14.71 36.95 -7.59
C GLU A 77 13.78 35.95 -6.91
N TRP A 78 12.51 36.34 -6.73
CA TRP A 78 11.50 35.44 -6.19
C TRP A 78 11.21 34.25 -7.09
N SER A 79 11.19 34.45 -8.41
CA SER A 79 11.03 33.35 -9.37
C SER A 79 12.17 32.33 -9.25
N LYS A 80 13.42 32.79 -9.15
CA LYS A 80 14.59 31.92 -8.95
C LYS A 80 14.53 31.18 -7.63
N PHE A 81 14.16 31.87 -6.54
CA PHE A 81 14.02 31.26 -5.21
C PHE A 81 13.03 30.08 -5.23
N ILE A 82 11.87 30.25 -5.88
CA ILE A 82 10.88 29.17 -6.01
C ILE A 82 11.45 27.98 -6.80
N LEU A 83 12.20 28.25 -7.89
CA LEU A 83 12.84 27.17 -8.67
C LEU A 83 13.95 26.46 -7.88
N GLU A 84 14.73 27.17 -7.07
CA GLU A 84 15.73 26.57 -6.18
C GLU A 84 15.07 25.70 -5.10
N MET A 85 13.95 26.15 -4.52
CA MET A 85 13.14 25.34 -3.62
C MET A 85 12.65 24.06 -4.31
N MET A 86 12.11 24.16 -5.53
CA MET A 86 11.71 23.00 -6.33
C MET A 86 12.87 22.03 -6.58
N GLN A 87 14.07 22.53 -6.87
CA GLN A 87 15.26 21.70 -7.06
C GLN A 87 15.65 20.95 -5.78
N SER A 88 15.57 21.62 -4.61
CA SER A 88 15.92 21.00 -3.34
C SER A 88 15.06 19.77 -2.99
N GLN A 89 13.80 19.76 -3.46
CA GLN A 89 12.86 18.66 -3.26
C GLN A 89 12.72 17.73 -4.47
N ALA A 90 13.45 17.98 -5.56
CA ALA A 90 13.34 17.23 -6.80
C ALA A 90 13.58 15.72 -6.63
N PHE A 91 14.52 15.34 -5.74
CA PHE A 91 14.77 13.94 -5.44
C PHE A 91 13.55 13.26 -4.79
N MET A 92 12.92 13.92 -3.81
CA MET A 92 11.75 13.37 -3.11
C MET A 92 10.55 13.27 -4.04
N VAL A 93 10.30 14.31 -4.83
CA VAL A 93 9.22 14.31 -5.83
C VAL A 93 9.49 13.23 -6.89
N GLY A 94 10.74 13.11 -7.37
CA GLY A 94 11.15 12.07 -8.30
C GLY A 94 10.92 10.65 -7.76
N ALA A 95 11.19 10.42 -6.48
CA ALA A 95 10.87 9.15 -5.83
C ALA A 95 9.36 8.86 -5.86
N VAL A 96 8.52 9.84 -5.55
CA VAL A 96 7.05 9.72 -5.63
C VAL A 96 6.61 9.38 -7.06
N VAL A 97 7.19 10.04 -8.07
CA VAL A 97 6.92 9.74 -9.48
C VAL A 97 7.25 8.30 -9.82
N VAL A 98 8.45 7.84 -9.49
CA VAL A 98 8.89 6.47 -9.81
C VAL A 98 8.06 5.42 -9.07
N PHE A 99 7.81 5.59 -7.77
CA PHE A 99 7.08 4.60 -6.98
C PHE A 99 5.60 4.50 -7.33
N TYR A 100 4.93 5.61 -7.62
CA TYR A 100 3.48 5.61 -7.86
C TYR A 100 3.10 5.58 -9.35
N PHE A 101 3.88 6.24 -10.19
CA PHE A 101 3.59 6.38 -11.62
C PHE A 101 4.56 5.61 -12.52
N GLY A 102 5.70 5.16 -11.99
CA GLY A 102 6.75 4.49 -12.78
C GLY A 102 6.28 3.22 -13.50
N TYR A 103 5.48 2.37 -12.85
CA TYR A 103 4.95 1.15 -13.51
C TYR A 103 4.06 1.48 -14.72
N TYR A 104 3.18 2.46 -14.58
CA TYR A 104 2.29 2.88 -15.66
C TYR A 104 3.06 3.57 -16.79
N GLY A 105 4.01 4.44 -16.45
CA GLY A 105 4.90 5.10 -17.42
C GLY A 105 5.74 4.10 -18.20
N PHE A 106 6.34 3.12 -17.50
CA PHE A 106 7.11 2.06 -18.14
C PHE A 106 6.26 1.20 -19.09
N LYS A 107 5.04 0.84 -18.68
CA LYS A 107 4.10 0.08 -19.52
C LYS A 107 3.71 0.86 -20.78
N GLN A 108 3.51 2.18 -20.70
CA GLN A 108 3.26 3.03 -21.87
C GLN A 108 4.46 3.10 -22.81
N ILE A 109 5.67 3.29 -22.28
CA ILE A 109 6.89 3.38 -23.09
C ILE A 109 7.18 2.06 -23.82
N VAL A 110 7.00 0.93 -23.14
CA VAL A 110 7.19 -0.40 -23.74
C VAL A 110 6.05 -0.76 -24.70
N GLY A 111 4.82 -0.39 -24.37
CA GLY A 111 3.65 -0.60 -25.23
C GLY A 111 3.66 0.24 -26.50
N ALA A 112 4.22 1.45 -26.45
CA ALA A 112 4.37 2.35 -27.60
C ALA A 112 5.47 1.94 -28.60
N LYS A 113 6.28 0.93 -28.27
CA LYS A 113 7.30 0.34 -29.15
C LYS A 113 6.82 -0.87 -29.97
N LYS A 114 5.54 -1.26 -29.85
CA LYS A 114 4.87 -2.20 -30.75
C LYS A 114 4.03 -1.43 -31.77
#